data_AF-A0A0T6DUS1-F1
#
_entry.id   AF-A0A0T6DUS1-F1
#
_cell.length_a   1.000
_cell.length_b   1.000
_cell.length_c   1.000
_cell.angle_alpha   90.00
_cell.angle_beta   90.00
_cell.angle_gamma   90.00
#
_symmetry.space_group_name_H-M   'P 1'
#
loop_
_entity.id
_entity.type
_entity.pdbx_description
1 polymer ?
#
loop_
_entity_poly.entity_id
_entity_poly.type
_entity_poly.pdbx_seq_one_letter_code
_entity_poly.pdbx_strand_id
1 'polypeptide(L)'
;MRVNMPRWLISIAALSLTACSPSQDDSYARQFVSGGVTVHEAFWPIDHDTPYPFTTDGEISCVYYPDFGIEVYFQPFGYIEDSSIGTPLNKAAAKSLKKDGMLPNVPYSIKEGADLSEAVEVGLKMCYQRPE
;
A
#
# COMPACT_ATOMS: atom_id res chain seq x y z
N MET A 1 -56.88 -57.84 9.73
CA MET A 1 -56.26 -57.95 8.40
C MET A 1 -55.09 -56.96 8.36
N ARG A 2 -53.85 -57.45 8.39
CA ARG A 2 -52.63 -56.65 8.22
C ARG A 2 -52.39 -56.47 6.72
N VAL A 3 -52.08 -55.26 6.28
CA VAL A 3 -51.55 -54.98 4.93
C VAL A 3 -50.29 -54.11 5.07
N ASN A 4 -49.29 -54.48 4.26
CA ASN A 4 -47.89 -54.08 4.24
C ASN A 4 -47.63 -52.60 3.86
N MET A 5 -46.57 -52.03 4.44
CA MET A 5 -45.88 -50.79 4.02
C MET A 5 -45.12 -50.97 2.69
N PRO A 6 -44.94 -49.88 1.91
CA PRO A 6 -43.57 -49.58 1.47
C PRO A 6 -43.25 -48.07 1.43
N ARG A 7 -42.33 -47.68 2.32
CA ARG A 7 -41.01 -47.14 1.94
C ARG A 7 -40.97 -46.03 0.87
N TRP A 8 -41.57 -44.87 1.13
CA TRP A 8 -41.17 -43.61 0.47
C TRP A 8 -40.82 -42.55 1.53
N LEU A 9 -39.64 -42.74 2.11
CA LEU A 9 -38.84 -41.70 2.73
C LEU A 9 -38.12 -40.96 1.60
N ILE A 10 -38.44 -39.69 1.34
CA ILE A 10 -37.42 -38.68 0.99
C ILE A 10 -37.91 -37.33 1.50
N SER A 11 -37.67 -37.07 2.79
CA SER A 11 -37.61 -35.71 3.30
C SER A 11 -36.41 -35.02 2.65
N ILE A 12 -36.65 -34.18 1.64
CA ILE A 12 -35.61 -33.36 1.02
C ILE A 12 -35.37 -32.16 1.95
N ALA A 13 -34.53 -32.39 2.96
CA ALA A 13 -33.78 -31.33 3.61
C ALA A 13 -32.61 -30.97 2.69
N ALA A 14 -32.80 -29.97 1.82
CA ALA A 14 -31.73 -29.46 0.97
C ALA A 14 -31.29 -28.08 1.46
N LEU A 15 -30.31 -28.14 2.37
CA LEU A 15 -29.12 -27.30 2.44
C LEU A 15 -29.34 -25.78 2.32
N SER A 16 -29.46 -25.15 3.48
CA SER A 16 -29.06 -23.76 3.69
C SER A 16 -27.60 -23.60 3.23
N LEU A 17 -27.39 -23.14 2.00
CA LEU A 17 -26.12 -22.51 1.62
C LEU A 17 -26.10 -21.12 2.26
N THR A 18 -25.93 -21.08 3.58
CA THR A 18 -25.24 -19.93 4.15
C THR A 18 -23.80 -20.09 3.67
N ALA A 19 -23.51 -19.53 2.50
CA ALA A 19 -22.14 -19.12 2.20
C ALA A 19 -21.82 -18.07 3.27
N CYS A 20 -21.33 -18.53 4.42
CA CYS A 20 -20.55 -17.70 5.30
C CYS A 20 -19.34 -17.33 4.45
N SER A 21 -19.39 -16.15 3.82
CA SER A 21 -18.16 -15.47 3.42
C SER A 21 -17.23 -15.56 4.62
N PRO A 22 -15.94 -15.96 4.45
CA PRO A 22 -15.00 -15.74 5.52
C PRO A 22 -15.12 -14.25 5.83
N SER A 23 -15.54 -13.93 7.06
CA SER A 23 -15.44 -12.56 7.56
C SER A 23 -14.04 -12.13 7.19
N GLN A 24 -13.92 -11.11 6.33
CA GLN A 24 -12.63 -10.59 5.97
C GLN A 24 -11.97 -10.26 7.30
N ASP A 25 -10.92 -10.99 7.64
CA ASP A 25 -10.22 -10.78 8.88
C ASP A 25 -9.53 -9.43 8.72
N ASP A 26 -10.21 -8.37 9.16
CA ASP A 26 -9.72 -7.00 9.14
C ASP A 26 -8.45 -6.83 9.99
N SER A 27 -7.94 -7.91 10.62
CA SER A 27 -6.59 -7.97 11.18
C SER A 27 -5.51 -7.63 10.14
N TYR A 28 -5.70 -8.02 8.87
CA TYR A 28 -4.81 -7.62 7.78
C TYR A 28 -4.89 -6.12 7.52
N ALA A 29 -6.10 -5.55 7.50
CA ALA A 29 -6.33 -4.10 7.36
C ALA A 29 -5.59 -3.29 8.44
N ARG A 30 -5.50 -3.83 9.67
CA ARG A 30 -4.78 -3.22 10.81
C ARG A 30 -3.25 -3.33 10.72
N GLN A 31 -2.71 -4.11 9.79
CA GLN A 31 -1.26 -4.16 9.53
C GLN A 31 -0.82 -3.14 8.49
N PHE A 32 -1.71 -2.63 7.64
CA PHE A 32 -1.34 -1.59 6.69
C PHE A 32 -1.18 -0.27 7.42
N VAL A 33 0.05 0.24 7.39
CA VAL A 33 0.34 1.61 7.79
C VAL A 33 0.61 2.38 6.51
N SER A 34 -0.08 3.49 6.34
CA SER A 34 0.23 4.48 5.31
C SER A 34 0.40 5.85 5.94
N GLY A 35 1.29 6.63 5.36
CA GLY A 35 1.57 7.99 5.78
C GLY A 35 2.20 8.76 4.63
N GLY A 36 2.15 10.08 4.71
CA GLY A 36 2.70 10.94 3.67
C GLY A 36 3.12 12.28 4.24
N VAL A 37 4.15 12.86 3.64
CA VAL A 37 4.62 14.20 3.99
C VAL A 37 4.90 14.99 2.72
N THR A 38 4.29 16.17 2.67
CA THR A 38 4.52 17.16 1.63
C THR A 38 5.95 17.69 1.70
N VAL A 39 6.62 17.73 0.55
CA VAL A 39 7.99 18.21 0.39
C VAL A 39 8.06 19.23 -0.74
N HIS A 40 8.70 20.37 -0.45
CA HIS A 40 8.87 21.47 -1.39
C HIS A 40 10.35 21.86 -1.49
N GLU A 41 10.82 22.16 -2.70
CA GLU A 41 12.21 22.58 -2.91
C GLU A 41 12.56 23.84 -2.10
N ALA A 42 11.63 24.79 -2.02
CA ALA A 42 11.82 26.06 -1.32
C ALA A 42 11.97 25.90 0.21
N PHE A 43 11.40 24.85 0.79
CA PHE A 43 11.38 24.64 2.24
C PHE A 43 12.30 23.50 2.69
N TRP A 44 12.75 22.64 1.78
CA TRP A 44 13.65 21.54 2.10
C TRP A 44 14.89 21.95 2.91
N PRO A 45 15.62 23.05 2.59
CA PRO A 45 16.82 23.42 3.33
C PRO A 45 16.56 23.92 4.77
N ILE A 46 15.30 24.04 5.20
CA ILE A 46 14.94 24.43 6.57
C ILE A 46 15.10 23.26 7.54
N ASP A 47 14.74 22.06 7.10
CA ASP A 47 14.65 20.86 7.94
C ASP A 47 15.64 19.74 7.53
N HIS A 48 16.41 19.96 6.45
CA HIS A 48 17.27 18.95 5.82
C HIS A 48 18.67 19.49 5.48
N ASP A 49 19.69 18.65 5.65
CA ASP A 49 21.09 18.99 5.40
C ASP A 49 21.54 18.63 3.96
N THR A 50 20.75 17.82 3.26
CA THR A 50 20.97 17.42 1.86
C THR A 50 20.23 18.33 0.87
N PRO A 51 20.69 18.45 -0.39
CA PRO A 51 19.93 19.15 -1.43
C PRO A 51 18.59 18.48 -1.73
N TYR A 52 17.57 19.27 -2.09
CA TYR A 52 16.25 18.74 -2.48
C TYR A 52 16.37 17.76 -3.65
N PRO A 53 15.96 16.48 -3.50
CA PRO A 53 16.33 15.44 -4.46
C PRO A 53 15.37 15.31 -5.66
N PHE A 54 14.21 15.96 -5.64
CA PHE A 54 13.19 15.79 -6.67
C PHE A 54 13.18 16.94 -7.69
N THR A 55 12.73 16.66 -8.91
CA THR A 55 12.65 17.67 -9.98
C THR A 55 11.41 18.58 -9.86
N THR A 56 10.53 18.31 -8.91
CA THR A 56 9.30 19.07 -8.65
C THR A 56 8.84 18.84 -7.22
N ASP A 57 7.93 19.69 -6.73
CA ASP A 57 7.31 19.52 -5.41
C ASP A 57 6.33 18.34 -5.40
N GLY A 58 6.13 17.74 -4.23
CA GLY A 58 5.25 16.57 -4.12
C GLY A 58 5.11 16.06 -2.70
N GLU A 59 4.78 14.78 -2.60
CA GLU A 59 4.63 14.04 -1.36
C GLU A 59 5.60 12.86 -1.34
N ILE A 60 6.29 12.67 -0.21
CA ILE A 60 6.93 11.40 0.11
C ILE A 60 5.90 10.56 0.86
N SER A 61 5.45 9.48 0.23
CA SER A 61 4.47 8.56 0.82
C SER A 61 5.14 7.27 1.26
N CYS A 62 4.57 6.63 2.27
CA CYS A 62 5.01 5.35 2.77
C CYS A 62 3.83 4.40 2.93
N VAL A 63 4.07 3.12 2.67
CA VAL A 63 3.10 2.04 2.90
C VAL A 63 3.84 0.82 3.45
N TYR A 64 3.32 0.19 4.49
CA TYR A 64 3.83 -1.09 4.99
C TYR A 64 3.11 -2.27 4.37
N TYR A 65 3.88 -3.18 3.76
CA TYR A 65 3.43 -4.50 3.33
C TYR A 65 4.25 -5.59 4.02
N PRO A 66 3.64 -6.64 4.60
CA PRO A 66 4.37 -7.70 5.31
C PRO A 66 5.47 -8.39 4.49
N ASP A 67 5.26 -8.58 3.19
CA ASP A 67 6.19 -9.27 2.30
C ASP A 67 7.43 -8.45 1.92
N PHE A 68 7.34 -7.12 2.00
CA PHE A 68 8.35 -6.21 1.47
C PHE A 68 8.94 -5.26 2.51
N GLY A 69 8.24 -5.05 3.62
CA GLY A 69 8.54 -4.03 4.62
C GLY A 69 7.88 -2.69 4.30
N ILE A 70 8.46 -1.60 4.81
CA ILE A 70 7.98 -0.25 4.51
C ILE A 70 8.51 0.16 3.14
N GLU A 71 7.59 0.36 2.23
CA GLU A 71 7.80 0.93 0.91
C GLU A 71 7.75 2.45 1.03
N VAL A 72 8.67 3.14 0.37
CA VAL A 72 8.69 4.61 0.33
C VAL A 72 8.69 5.05 -1.12
N TYR A 73 7.77 5.96 -1.46
CA TYR A 73 7.58 6.49 -2.80
C TYR A 73 7.62 8.02 -2.78
N PHE A 74 7.94 8.61 -3.93
CA PHE A 74 7.69 10.01 -4.20
C PHE A 74 6.55 10.15 -5.22
N GLN A 75 5.58 10.99 -4.91
CA GLN A 75 4.47 11.36 -5.78
C GLN A 75 4.49 12.88 -6.03
N PRO A 76 4.72 13.32 -7.27
CA PRO A 76 4.55 14.71 -7.66
C PRO A 76 3.12 15.20 -7.42
N PHE A 77 2.97 16.49 -7.10
CA PHE A 77 1.63 17.07 -7.00
C PHE A 77 0.86 16.97 -8.32
N GLY A 78 -0.44 16.68 -8.20
CA GLY A 78 -1.30 16.39 -9.35
C GLY A 78 -1.24 14.94 -9.83
N TYR A 79 -0.43 14.08 -9.21
CA TYR A 79 -0.32 12.65 -9.51
C TYR A 79 -0.60 11.77 -8.28
N ILE A 80 -1.47 12.25 -7.39
CA ILE A 80 -1.96 11.55 -6.19
C ILE A 80 -3.36 10.99 -6.50
N GLU A 81 -3.49 10.31 -7.64
CA GLU A 81 -4.72 9.62 -8.06
C GLU A 81 -4.52 8.11 -7.97
N ASP A 82 -5.61 7.34 -7.83
CA ASP A 82 -5.59 5.88 -7.66
C ASP A 82 -4.83 5.10 -8.74
N SER A 83 -4.63 5.68 -9.92
CA SER A 83 -3.90 5.07 -11.04
C SER A 83 -2.41 5.43 -11.12
N SER A 84 -1.95 6.36 -10.28
CA SER A 84 -0.59 6.86 -10.29
C SER A 84 0.32 6.03 -9.39
N ILE A 85 1.39 5.50 -9.98
CA ILE A 85 2.44 4.72 -9.34
C ILE A 85 3.64 5.64 -9.16
N GLY A 86 3.90 6.03 -7.92
CA GLY A 86 4.98 6.93 -7.54
C GLY A 86 6.37 6.36 -7.85
N THR A 87 7.37 7.23 -7.79
CA THR A 87 8.77 6.82 -7.93
C THR A 87 9.24 6.08 -6.68
N PRO A 88 9.75 4.83 -6.75
CA PRO A 88 10.24 4.09 -5.60
C PRO A 88 11.54 4.71 -5.08
N LEU A 89 11.59 5.05 -3.79
CA LEU A 89 12.78 5.65 -3.16
C LEU A 89 13.66 4.61 -2.46
N ASN A 90 13.10 3.46 -2.09
CA ASN A 90 13.83 2.41 -1.38
C ASN A 90 13.71 1.03 -2.04
N LYS A 91 14.51 0.08 -1.56
CA LYS A 91 14.56 -1.28 -2.11
C LYS A 91 13.25 -2.06 -1.92
N ALA A 92 12.48 -1.76 -0.87
CA ALA A 92 11.20 -2.41 -0.63
C ALA A 92 10.20 -2.03 -1.72
N ALA A 93 10.01 -0.73 -1.95
CA ALA A 93 9.17 -0.19 -3.02
C ALA A 93 9.57 -0.74 -4.40
N ALA A 94 10.87 -0.71 -4.73
CA ALA A 94 11.35 -1.21 -6.01
C ALA A 94 11.11 -2.71 -6.21
N LYS A 95 11.21 -3.52 -5.14
CA LYS A 95 10.93 -4.97 -5.19
C LYS A 95 9.44 -5.25 -5.33
N SER A 96 8.60 -4.47 -4.65
CA SER A 96 7.15 -4.58 -4.71
C SER A 96 6.65 -4.39 -6.13
N LEU A 97 6.99 -3.26 -6.76
CA LEU A 97 6.66 -2.99 -8.16
C LEU A 97 7.17 -4.09 -9.11
N LYS A 98 8.40 -4.57 -8.89
CA LYS A 98 8.99 -5.63 -9.72
C LYS A 98 8.22 -6.96 -9.61
N LYS A 99 7.77 -7.35 -8.41
CA LYS A 99 7.00 -8.60 -8.21
C LYS A 99 5.70 -8.56 -8.99
N ASP A 100 5.06 -7.39 -9.02
CA ASP A 100 3.74 -7.21 -9.63
C ASP A 100 3.81 -6.81 -11.12
N GLY A 101 5.02 -6.76 -11.69
CA GLY A 101 5.23 -6.36 -13.09
C GLY A 101 4.83 -4.91 -13.36
N MET A 102 4.82 -4.07 -12.33
CA MET A 102 4.46 -2.66 -12.39
C MET A 102 5.69 -1.77 -12.56
N LEU A 103 5.46 -0.59 -13.13
CA LEU A 103 6.47 0.45 -13.28
C LEU A 103 5.92 1.79 -12.78
N PRO A 104 6.77 2.67 -12.24
CA PRO A 104 6.39 4.05 -11.94
C PRO A 104 5.87 4.73 -13.20
N ASN A 105 4.79 5.50 -13.07
CA ASN A 105 4.15 6.17 -14.21
C ASN A 105 3.94 7.68 -13.99
N VAL A 106 4.47 8.24 -12.90
CA VAL A 106 4.45 9.68 -12.65
C VAL A 106 5.55 10.40 -13.45
N PRO A 107 5.24 11.54 -14.10
CA PRO A 107 6.26 12.39 -14.69
C PRO A 107 6.92 13.19 -13.58
N TYR A 108 8.19 13.58 -13.78
CA TYR A 108 9.01 14.24 -12.76
C TYR A 108 9.35 13.30 -11.60
N SER A 109 10.63 13.18 -11.31
CA SER A 109 11.16 12.13 -10.45
C SER A 109 12.40 12.67 -9.73
N ILE A 110 13.40 11.82 -9.58
CA ILE A 110 14.65 12.10 -8.88
C ILE A 110 15.60 12.87 -9.81
N LYS A 111 16.22 13.95 -9.29
CA LYS A 111 17.31 14.66 -9.96
C LYS A 111 18.49 13.71 -10.16
N GLU A 112 19.18 13.83 -11.29
CA GLU A 112 20.32 12.98 -11.59
C GLU A 112 21.40 13.09 -10.50
N GLY A 113 21.83 11.94 -9.98
CA GLY A 113 22.86 11.86 -8.92
C GLY A 113 22.39 12.33 -7.54
N ALA A 114 21.10 12.58 -7.32
CA ALA A 114 20.59 12.99 -6.02
C ALA A 114 20.83 11.94 -4.93
N ASP A 115 21.17 12.41 -3.73
CA ASP A 115 21.14 11.60 -2.53
C ASP A 115 19.68 11.48 -2.03
N LEU A 116 19.22 10.25 -1.82
CA LEU A 116 17.87 9.94 -1.37
C LEU A 116 17.82 9.55 0.10
N SER A 117 18.96 9.53 0.80
CA SER A 117 19.07 9.01 2.16
C SER A 117 18.09 9.66 3.12
N GLU A 118 18.08 11.00 3.20
CA GLU A 118 17.15 11.75 4.04
C GLU A 118 15.70 11.63 3.58
N ALA A 119 15.43 11.67 2.27
CA ALA A 119 14.07 11.51 1.74
C ALA A 119 13.47 10.14 2.11
N VAL A 120 14.28 9.08 2.05
CA VAL A 120 13.88 7.75 2.51
C VAL A 120 13.65 7.74 4.02
N GLU A 121 14.53 8.36 4.81
CA GLU A 121 14.37 8.43 6.26
C GLU A 121 13.08 9.16 6.67
N VAL A 122 12.78 10.28 6.01
CA VAL A 122 11.54 11.04 6.18
C VAL A 122 10.32 10.15 5.92
N GLY A 123 10.28 9.45 4.79
CA GLY A 123 9.17 8.53 4.47
C GLY A 123 9.05 7.38 5.47
N LEU A 124 10.16 6.77 5.89
CA LEU A 124 10.15 5.72 6.91
C LEU A 124 9.58 6.23 8.23
N LYS A 125 9.97 7.41 8.69
CA LYS A 125 9.46 8.04 9.92
C LYS A 125 7.94 8.20 9.88
N MET A 126 7.36 8.59 8.74
CA MET A 126 5.89 8.75 8.61
C MET A 126 5.12 7.45 8.87
N CYS A 127 5.69 6.29 8.52
CA CYS A 127 5.07 4.99 8.80
C CYS A 127 5.40 4.44 10.20
N TYR A 128 6.44 4.95 10.87
CA TYR A 128 6.75 4.57 12.25
C TYR A 128 6.03 5.45 13.29
N GLN A 129 5.76 6.72 12.96
CA GLN A 129 5.08 7.67 13.83
C GLN A 129 3.56 7.50 13.72
N ARG A 130 2.97 6.67 14.58
CA ARG A 130 1.53 6.73 14.85
C ARG A 130 1.26 7.78 15.94
N PRO A 131 0.20 8.60 15.83
CA PRO A 131 -0.56 8.96 17.02
C PRO A 131 -1.26 7.69 17.53
N GLU A 132 -1.11 7.39 18.82
CA GLU A 132 -1.97 6.43 19.52
C GLU A 132 -3.45 6.86 19.47
#